data_AF-A0A1V4IK25-F1
#
_entry.id   AF-A0A1V4IK25-F1
#
_cell.length_a   1.000
_cell.length_b   1.000
_cell.length_c   1.000
_cell.angle_alpha   90.00
_cell.angle_beta   90.00
_cell.angle_gamma   90.00
#
_symmetry.space_group_name_H-M   'P 1'
#
loop_
_entity.id
_entity.type
_entity.pdbx_description
1 polymer ?
#
loop_
_entity_poly.entity_id
_entity_poly.type
_entity_poly.pdbx_seq_one_letter_code
_entity_poly.pdbx_strand_id
1 'polypeptide(L)'
;MKKVRLLNFIPLIIAAPPVIIGVIVMYLHNVAVFTVGQNIFCLLIGGLISSFVVSRKEKKKGINTESITIFVSVILLFLTLINSGMEGVHRWISLGPIKFYVASIVLPIVIIKLSGLLVNGKQWATIITTIIVSLLLLRQPDASQLTAFIIPMIILIWNNTRNNIIRFSIAGALLIMAVVSWVYLDALPPVSYVEEILSLAANTGIIWFVLGVISLIILPLPFIIFPQKNSKLISRCIGIYFIIILISTQFGNFPIPLMGYGISPIIGYFIAITWLVKDKVKKKNQIK
;
A
#
# COMPACT_ATOMS: atom_id res chain seq x y z
N MET A 1 22.27 -18.12 -15.01
CA MET A 1 20.82 -18.28 -14.72
C MET A 1 20.46 -18.25 -13.23
N LYS A 2 21.33 -18.65 -12.28
CA LYS A 2 21.03 -18.70 -10.82
C LYS A 2 20.59 -17.36 -10.17
N LYS A 3 21.24 -16.22 -10.48
CA LYS A 3 20.90 -14.89 -9.89
C LYS A 3 19.50 -14.35 -10.25
N VAL A 4 18.86 -14.83 -11.32
CA VAL A 4 17.49 -14.38 -11.69
C VAL A 4 16.45 -15.09 -10.82
N ARG A 5 16.70 -16.34 -10.44
CA ARG A 5 15.82 -17.10 -9.55
C ARG A 5 15.72 -16.49 -8.15
N LEU A 6 16.81 -15.92 -7.62
CA LEU A 6 16.80 -15.31 -6.29
C LEU A 6 15.97 -14.02 -6.24
N LEU A 7 15.96 -13.22 -7.31
CA LEU A 7 15.16 -11.99 -7.39
C LEU A 7 13.65 -12.27 -7.29
N ASN A 8 13.21 -13.44 -7.76
CA ASN A 8 11.80 -13.83 -7.74
C ASN A 8 11.26 -13.95 -6.31
N PHE A 9 12.11 -14.33 -5.36
CA PHE A 9 11.71 -14.55 -3.97
C PHE A 9 11.87 -13.32 -3.08
N ILE A 10 12.47 -12.23 -3.57
CA ILE A 10 12.63 -10.98 -2.81
C ILE A 10 11.30 -10.48 -2.21
N PRO A 11 10.19 -10.41 -2.99
CA PRO A 11 8.89 -10.04 -2.45
C PRO A 11 8.47 -10.84 -1.22
N LEU A 12 8.61 -12.16 -1.29
CA LEU A 12 8.24 -13.07 -0.21
C LEU A 12 9.17 -12.91 0.99
N ILE A 13 10.49 -12.83 0.76
CA ILE A 13 11.50 -12.69 1.82
C ILE A 13 11.29 -11.42 2.63
N ILE A 14 10.89 -10.32 1.99
CA ILE A 14 10.67 -9.05 2.68
C ILE A 14 9.32 -9.03 3.42
N ALA A 15 8.27 -9.59 2.83
CA ALA A 15 6.94 -9.60 3.44
C ALA A 15 6.80 -10.63 4.57
N ALA A 16 7.58 -11.71 4.56
CA ALA A 16 7.44 -12.82 5.48
C ALA A 16 7.68 -12.46 6.97
N PRO A 17 8.74 -11.73 7.35
CA PRO A 17 9.02 -11.45 8.76
C PRO A 17 7.86 -10.81 9.54
N PRO A 18 7.26 -9.68 9.10
CA PRO A 18 6.14 -9.08 9.85
C PRO A 18 4.90 -9.96 9.87
N VAL A 19 4.60 -10.69 8.77
CA VAL A 19 3.45 -11.60 8.73
C VAL A 19 3.65 -12.79 9.68
N ILE A 20 4.84 -13.40 9.69
CA ILE A 20 5.15 -14.55 10.56
C ILE A 20 5.08 -14.14 12.03
N ILE A 21 5.68 -13.00 12.38
CA ILE A 21 5.63 -12.49 13.76
C ILE A 21 4.18 -12.21 14.15
N GLY A 22 3.41 -11.52 13.30
CA GLY A 22 2.00 -11.25 13.53
C GLY A 22 1.18 -12.53 13.73
N VAL A 23 1.36 -13.53 12.86
CA VAL A 23 0.71 -14.84 12.94
C VAL A 23 1.01 -15.56 14.25
N ILE A 24 2.27 -15.57 14.69
CA ILE A 24 2.67 -16.22 15.94
C ILE A 24 2.04 -15.49 17.13
N VAL A 25 2.13 -14.16 17.18
CA VAL A 25 1.54 -13.35 18.25
C VAL A 25 0.03 -13.54 18.31
N MET A 26 -0.66 -13.49 17.17
CA MET A 26 -2.11 -13.76 17.09
C MET A 26 -2.47 -15.15 17.62
N TYR A 27 -1.70 -16.17 17.23
CA TYR A 27 -1.92 -17.54 17.69
C TYR A 27 -1.72 -17.69 19.20
N LEU A 28 -0.67 -17.08 19.76
CA LEU A 28 -0.38 -17.12 21.20
C LEU A 28 -1.44 -16.39 22.05
N HIS A 29 -2.15 -15.42 21.46
CA HIS A 29 -3.25 -14.69 22.10
C HIS A 29 -4.64 -15.25 21.74
N ASN A 30 -4.72 -16.51 21.30
CA ASN A 30 -5.96 -17.24 21.02
C ASN A 30 -6.87 -16.58 19.96
N VAL A 31 -6.31 -15.82 19.02
CA VAL A 31 -7.07 -15.33 17.85
C VAL A 31 -7.53 -16.52 17.01
N ALA A 32 -8.76 -16.46 16.51
CA ALA A 32 -9.36 -17.55 15.74
C ALA A 32 -8.45 -18.04 14.60
N VAL A 33 -8.29 -19.36 14.47
CA VAL A 33 -7.41 -20.00 13.47
C VAL A 33 -7.76 -19.57 12.04
N PHE A 34 -9.03 -19.33 11.75
CA PHE A 34 -9.46 -18.82 10.45
C PHE A 34 -8.84 -17.45 10.13
N THR A 35 -8.83 -16.52 11.08
CA THR A 35 -8.24 -15.18 10.97
C THR A 35 -6.72 -15.26 10.76
N VAL A 36 -6.04 -16.10 11.55
CA VAL A 36 -4.60 -16.34 11.42
C VAL A 36 -4.25 -16.97 10.06
N GLY A 37 -5.05 -17.96 9.64
CA GLY A 37 -4.90 -18.66 8.37
C GLY A 37 -5.00 -17.76 7.16
N GLN A 38 -5.80 -16.69 7.21
CA GLN A 38 -5.91 -15.71 6.12
C GLN A 38 -4.59 -14.98 5.84
N ASN A 39 -3.86 -14.55 6.88
CA ASN A 39 -2.56 -13.88 6.70
C ASN A 39 -1.52 -14.84 6.12
N ILE A 40 -1.48 -16.09 6.61
CA ILE A 40 -0.59 -17.15 6.07
C ILE A 40 -0.92 -17.42 4.60
N PHE A 41 -2.20 -17.61 4.28
CA PHE A 41 -2.67 -17.88 2.93
C PHE A 41 -2.27 -16.74 1.97
N CYS A 42 -2.47 -15.50 2.39
CA CYS A 42 -2.13 -14.33 1.56
C CYS A 42 -0.63 -14.16 1.36
N LEU A 43 0.19 -14.49 2.37
CA LEU A 43 1.65 -14.50 2.24
C LEU A 43 2.10 -15.49 1.18
N LEU A 44 1.59 -16.74 1.25
CA LEU A 44 1.98 -17.81 0.33
C LEU A 44 1.49 -17.54 -1.09
N ILE A 45 0.20 -17.26 -1.27
CA ILE A 45 -0.39 -17.00 -2.58
C ILE A 45 0.18 -15.71 -3.19
N GLY A 46 0.31 -14.64 -2.40
CA GLY A 46 0.94 -13.39 -2.84
C GLY A 46 2.38 -13.59 -3.29
N GLY A 47 3.16 -14.37 -2.53
CA GLY A 47 4.53 -14.75 -2.88
C GLY A 47 4.64 -15.57 -4.17
N LEU A 48 3.75 -16.55 -4.36
CA LEU A 48 3.69 -17.38 -5.57
C LEU A 48 3.32 -16.54 -6.81
N ILE A 49 2.26 -15.73 -6.71
CA ILE A 49 1.82 -14.84 -7.79
C ILE A 49 2.93 -13.85 -8.13
N SER A 50 3.54 -13.23 -7.12
CA SER A 50 4.65 -12.29 -7.30
C SER A 50 5.83 -12.94 -8.03
N SER A 51 6.26 -14.12 -7.58
CA SER A 51 7.35 -14.90 -8.18
C SER A 51 7.06 -15.23 -9.65
N PHE A 52 5.82 -15.61 -9.96
CA PHE A 52 5.37 -15.88 -11.32
C PHE A 52 5.39 -14.62 -12.19
N VAL A 53 4.86 -13.50 -11.69
CA VAL A 53 4.81 -12.22 -12.42
C VAL A 53 6.20 -11.65 -12.70
N VAL A 54 7.14 -11.77 -11.76
CA VAL A 54 8.54 -11.35 -11.93
C VAL A 54 9.25 -12.22 -12.98
N SER A 55 8.96 -13.52 -13.00
CA SER A 55 9.58 -14.46 -13.94
C SER A 55 9.11 -14.29 -15.39
N ARG A 56 7.91 -13.72 -15.59
CA ARG A 56 7.31 -13.59 -16.92
C ARG A 56 7.93 -12.44 -17.71
N LYS A 57 8.40 -12.72 -18.94
CA LYS A 57 8.80 -11.67 -19.90
C LYS A 57 7.60 -10.78 -20.23
N GLU A 58 7.79 -9.46 -20.22
CA GLU A 58 6.74 -8.54 -20.65
C GLU A 58 6.50 -8.67 -22.16
N LYS A 59 5.24 -8.91 -22.53
CA LYS A 59 4.80 -8.69 -23.92
C LYS A 59 4.66 -7.18 -24.14
N LYS A 60 5.06 -6.68 -25.31
CA LYS A 60 4.76 -5.30 -25.73
C LYS A 60 3.24 -5.10 -25.63
N LYS A 61 2.79 -4.18 -24.77
CA LYS A 61 1.37 -3.88 -24.60
C LYS A 61 0.91 -2.96 -25.74
N GLY A 62 -0.07 -3.43 -26.52
CA GLY A 62 -0.76 -2.63 -27.53
C GLY A 62 -2.00 -1.88 -27.03
N ILE A 63 -2.44 -2.11 -25.78
CA ILE A 63 -3.63 -1.49 -25.17
C ILE A 63 -3.21 -0.60 -24.00
N ASN A 64 -3.84 0.59 -23.86
CA ASN A 64 -3.66 1.53 -22.75
C ASN A 64 -4.22 0.97 -21.42
N THR A 65 -3.55 -0.04 -20.86
CA THR A 65 -3.98 -0.71 -19.63
C THR A 65 -3.91 0.18 -18.37
N GLU A 66 -3.21 1.32 -18.44
CA GLU A 66 -3.04 2.22 -17.28
C GLU A 66 -4.36 2.87 -16.90
N SER A 67 -5.04 3.50 -17.86
CA SER A 67 -6.32 4.17 -17.64
C SER A 67 -7.40 3.20 -17.14
N ILE A 68 -7.46 1.98 -17.69
CA ILE A 68 -8.42 0.95 -17.23
C ILE A 68 -8.14 0.57 -15.78
N THR A 69 -6.87 0.35 -15.43
CA THR A 69 -6.49 -0.04 -14.06
C THR A 69 -6.84 1.06 -13.05
N ILE A 70 -6.57 2.31 -13.41
CA ILE A 70 -6.93 3.48 -12.59
C ILE A 70 -8.44 3.57 -12.44
N PHE A 71 -9.19 3.47 -13.54
CA PHE A 71 -10.65 3.55 -13.53
C PHE A 71 -11.27 2.47 -12.63
N VAL A 72 -10.83 1.23 -12.76
CA VAL A 72 -11.27 0.13 -11.87
C VAL A 72 -10.92 0.40 -10.41
N SER A 73 -9.72 0.94 -10.13
CA SER A 73 -9.31 1.29 -8.76
C SER A 73 -10.20 2.38 -8.15
N VAL A 74 -10.55 3.41 -8.93
CA VAL A 74 -11.46 4.48 -8.52
C VAL A 74 -12.87 3.94 -8.29
N ILE A 75 -13.37 3.08 -9.17
CA ILE A 75 -14.67 2.41 -8.97
C ILE A 75 -14.66 1.61 -7.68
N LEU A 76 -13.62 0.81 -7.40
CA LEU A 76 -13.55 0.03 -6.17
C LEU A 76 -13.58 0.92 -4.92
N LEU A 77 -12.89 2.07 -4.93
CA LEU A 77 -12.97 3.04 -3.83
C LEU A 77 -14.36 3.66 -3.71
N PHE A 78 -15.02 3.94 -4.82
CA PHE A 78 -16.38 4.47 -4.80
C PHE A 78 -17.38 3.44 -4.26
N LEU A 79 -17.24 2.16 -4.64
CA LEU A 79 -18.12 1.08 -4.20
C LEU A 79 -18.09 0.87 -2.68
N THR A 80 -17.01 1.24 -1.99
CA THR A 80 -17.00 1.15 -0.52
C THR A 80 -18.04 2.08 0.11
N LEU A 81 -18.34 3.23 -0.52
CA LEU A 81 -19.30 4.23 -0.04
C LEU A 81 -20.76 3.79 -0.21
N ILE A 82 -21.02 2.80 -1.06
CA ILE A 82 -22.37 2.24 -1.27
C ILE A 82 -22.69 1.20 -0.20
N ASN A 83 -21.68 0.50 0.31
CA ASN A 83 -21.84 -0.50 1.36
C ASN A 83 -22.25 0.17 2.68
N SER A 84 -23.00 -0.52 3.55
CA SER A 84 -23.52 0.03 4.82
C SER A 84 -22.43 0.49 5.79
N GLY A 85 -21.18 0.09 5.55
CA GLY A 85 -20.04 0.44 6.41
C GLY A 85 -20.09 -0.25 7.77
N MET A 86 -19.17 0.14 8.65
CA MET A 86 -19.19 -0.19 10.08
C MET A 86 -19.23 1.13 10.85
N GLU A 87 -20.30 1.36 11.61
CA GLU A 87 -20.47 2.60 12.41
C GLU A 87 -20.26 3.89 11.58
N GLY A 88 -20.77 3.91 10.35
CA GLY A 88 -20.62 5.05 9.42
C GLY A 88 -19.26 5.13 8.71
N VAL A 89 -18.37 4.15 8.90
CA VAL A 89 -17.07 4.05 8.23
C VAL A 89 -17.13 3.10 7.04
N HIS A 90 -16.79 3.62 5.87
CA HIS A 90 -17.00 2.96 4.57
C HIS A 90 -15.69 2.57 3.89
N ARG A 91 -14.78 1.86 4.58
CA ARG A 91 -13.46 1.48 4.04
C ARG A 91 -13.41 0.10 3.36
N TRP A 92 -14.44 -0.73 3.56
CA TRP A 92 -14.41 -2.15 3.20
C TRP A 92 -15.46 -2.58 2.18
N ILE A 93 -15.06 -3.54 1.33
CA ILE A 93 -15.99 -4.36 0.54
C ILE A 93 -15.97 -5.77 1.14
N SER A 94 -17.15 -6.29 1.47
CA SER A 94 -17.32 -7.64 2.00
C SER A 94 -17.57 -8.64 0.87
N LEU A 95 -16.81 -9.74 0.85
CA LEU A 95 -17.06 -10.90 -0.01
C LEU A 95 -17.14 -12.14 0.88
N GLY A 96 -18.37 -12.54 1.23
CA GLY A 96 -18.62 -13.58 2.22
C GLY A 96 -18.02 -13.21 3.59
N PRO A 97 -17.21 -14.08 4.21
CA PRO A 97 -16.62 -13.81 5.52
C PRO A 97 -15.41 -12.86 5.48
N ILE A 98 -14.95 -12.47 4.29
CA ILE A 98 -13.73 -11.69 4.11
C ILE A 98 -14.09 -10.22 3.84
N LYS A 99 -13.48 -9.31 4.60
CA LYS A 99 -13.59 -7.86 4.39
C LYS A 99 -12.31 -7.34 3.75
N PHE A 100 -12.42 -6.77 2.56
CA PHE A 100 -11.30 -6.17 1.86
C PHE A 100 -11.23 -4.68 2.16
N TYR A 101 -10.16 -4.26 2.84
CA TYR A 101 -9.81 -2.86 3.03
C TYR A 101 -9.25 -2.29 1.71
N VAL A 102 -10.13 -1.70 0.90
CA VAL A 102 -9.88 -1.46 -0.52
C VAL A 102 -8.69 -0.53 -0.75
N ALA A 103 -8.60 0.56 0.01
CA ALA A 103 -7.57 1.58 -0.13
C ALA A 103 -6.14 0.98 -0.06
N SER A 104 -5.89 0.12 0.92
CA SER A 104 -4.58 -0.53 1.08
C SER A 104 -4.15 -1.40 -0.11
N ILE A 105 -5.09 -1.90 -0.92
CA ILE A 105 -4.79 -2.65 -2.16
C ILE A 105 -4.53 -1.69 -3.32
N VAL A 106 -5.46 -0.75 -3.52
CA VAL A 106 -5.53 0.02 -4.78
C VAL A 106 -4.60 1.23 -4.79
N LEU A 107 -4.28 1.84 -3.64
CA LEU A 107 -3.48 3.07 -3.63
C LEU A 107 -2.05 2.88 -4.14
N PRO A 108 -1.31 1.80 -3.79
CA PRO A 108 -0.03 1.52 -4.43
C PRO A 108 -0.14 1.41 -5.96
N ILE A 109 -1.23 0.82 -6.47
CA ILE A 109 -1.50 0.71 -7.91
C ILE A 109 -1.70 2.09 -8.51
N VAL A 110 -2.59 2.90 -7.91
CA VAL A 110 -2.95 4.23 -8.40
C VAL A 110 -1.71 5.12 -8.44
N ILE A 111 -0.90 5.16 -7.38
CA ILE A 111 0.35 5.96 -7.34
C ILE A 111 1.30 5.55 -8.47
N ILE A 112 1.52 4.25 -8.68
CA ILE A 112 2.37 3.73 -9.77
C ILE A 112 1.82 4.13 -11.15
N LYS A 113 0.51 3.99 -11.37
CA LYS A 113 -0.11 4.26 -12.69
C LYS A 113 -0.21 5.75 -13.00
N LEU A 114 -0.54 6.58 -12.01
CA LEU A 114 -0.56 8.02 -12.16
C LEU A 114 0.84 8.59 -12.43
N SER A 115 1.90 8.02 -11.83
CA SER A 115 3.27 8.37 -12.21
C SER A 115 3.57 8.09 -13.69
N GLY A 116 3.07 6.96 -14.23
CA GLY A 116 3.17 6.66 -15.66
C GLY A 116 2.46 7.69 -16.54
N LEU A 117 1.24 8.08 -16.17
CA LEU A 117 0.49 9.13 -16.89
C LEU A 117 1.22 10.48 -16.88
N LEU A 118 1.84 10.86 -15.76
CA LEU A 118 2.65 12.09 -15.66
C LEU A 118 3.85 12.07 -16.61
N VAL A 119 4.58 10.96 -16.66
CA VAL A 119 5.72 10.79 -17.58
C VAL A 119 5.27 10.88 -19.04
N ASN A 120 4.05 10.41 -19.34
CA ASN A 120 3.44 10.48 -20.67
C ASN A 120 2.76 11.83 -20.98
N GLY A 121 2.99 12.88 -20.16
CA GLY A 121 2.47 14.23 -20.39
C GLY A 121 1.00 14.44 -20.02
N LYS A 122 0.32 13.45 -19.42
CA LYS A 122 -1.11 13.53 -19.05
C LYS A 122 -1.29 14.14 -17.65
N GLN A 123 -0.82 15.37 -17.46
CA GLN A 123 -0.83 16.05 -16.15
C GLN A 123 -2.26 16.21 -15.60
N TRP A 124 -3.19 16.68 -16.43
CA TRP A 124 -4.54 17.04 -15.98
C TRP A 124 -5.33 15.80 -15.55
N ALA A 125 -5.22 14.71 -16.30
CA ALA A 125 -5.81 13.43 -15.91
C ALA A 125 -5.26 12.96 -14.55
N THR A 126 -3.98 13.17 -14.29
CA THR A 126 -3.36 12.80 -13.01
C THR A 126 -3.87 13.68 -11.86
N ILE A 127 -3.91 14.99 -12.06
CA ILE A 127 -4.39 15.96 -11.07
C ILE A 127 -5.85 15.67 -10.70
N ILE A 128 -6.72 15.55 -11.72
CA ILE A 128 -8.15 15.29 -11.53
C ILE A 128 -8.35 13.96 -10.80
N THR A 129 -7.66 12.89 -11.22
CA THR A 129 -7.76 11.59 -10.54
C THR A 129 -7.27 11.66 -9.10
N THR A 130 -6.18 12.39 -8.83
CA THR A 130 -5.65 12.58 -7.48
C THR A 130 -6.69 13.24 -6.59
N ILE A 131 -7.31 14.32 -7.05
CA ILE A 131 -8.37 15.03 -6.31
C ILE A 131 -9.57 14.10 -6.05
N ILE A 132 -10.02 13.35 -7.07
CA ILE A 132 -11.14 12.41 -6.93
C ILE A 132 -10.82 11.34 -5.88
N VAL A 133 -9.64 10.71 -5.96
CA VAL A 133 -9.23 9.67 -5.00
C VAL A 133 -9.12 10.25 -3.59
N SER A 134 -8.55 11.45 -3.44
CA SER A 134 -8.48 12.14 -2.15
C SER A 134 -9.85 12.46 -1.59
N LEU A 135 -10.82 12.87 -2.42
CA LEU A 135 -12.19 13.16 -1.98
C LEU A 135 -12.91 11.88 -1.53
N LEU A 136 -12.70 10.77 -2.24
CA LEU A 136 -13.23 9.47 -1.84
C LEU A 136 -12.66 9.04 -0.49
N LEU A 137 -11.34 9.13 -0.30
CA LEU A 137 -10.69 8.75 0.96
C LEU A 137 -11.10 9.66 2.13
N LEU A 138 -11.26 10.97 1.89
CA LEU A 138 -11.80 11.90 2.87
C LEU A 138 -13.22 11.52 3.29
N ARG A 139 -14.03 11.00 2.35
CA ARG A 139 -15.38 10.52 2.63
C ARG A 139 -15.42 9.14 3.30
N GLN A 140 -14.36 8.35 3.20
CA GLN A 140 -14.17 7.05 3.89
C GLN A 140 -13.69 7.19 5.35
N PRO A 141 -13.84 8.37 5.93
CA PRO A 141 -12.88 9.03 6.85
C PRO A 141 -11.60 8.23 7.14
N ASP A 142 -10.62 8.18 6.24
CA ASP A 142 -9.38 7.41 6.42
C ASP A 142 -8.13 8.29 6.35
N ALA A 143 -7.74 8.85 7.50
CA ALA A 143 -6.64 9.83 7.56
C ALA A 143 -5.28 9.20 7.20
N SER A 144 -5.05 7.93 7.58
CA SER A 144 -3.82 7.23 7.27
C SER A 144 -3.64 7.06 5.76
N GLN A 145 -4.64 6.48 5.07
CA GLN A 145 -4.54 6.24 3.63
C GLN A 145 -4.60 7.53 2.82
N LEU A 146 -5.42 8.50 3.25
CA LEU A 146 -5.45 9.82 2.62
C LEU A 146 -4.07 10.47 2.67
N THR A 147 -3.46 10.55 3.85
CA THR A 147 -2.14 11.17 4.03
C THR A 147 -1.07 10.40 3.25
N ALA A 148 -1.09 9.07 3.35
CA ALA A 148 -0.15 8.20 2.66
C ALA A 148 -0.28 8.31 1.13
N PHE A 149 -1.46 8.61 0.60
CA PHE A 149 -1.67 8.86 -0.82
C PHE A 149 -1.24 10.27 -1.24
N ILE A 150 -1.69 11.32 -0.55
CA ILE A 150 -1.48 12.69 -1.01
C ILE A 150 -0.02 13.11 -0.99
N ILE A 151 0.78 12.69 -0.01
CA ILE A 151 2.17 13.16 0.12
C ILE A 151 3.01 12.68 -1.07
N PRO A 152 3.02 11.38 -1.43
CA PRO A 152 3.56 10.90 -2.70
C PRO A 152 3.04 11.65 -3.93
N MET A 153 1.73 11.91 -4.02
CA MET A 153 1.16 12.58 -5.19
C MET A 153 1.56 14.04 -5.29
N ILE A 154 1.67 14.77 -4.18
CA ILE A 154 2.24 16.12 -4.13
C ILE A 154 3.67 16.09 -4.68
N ILE A 155 4.51 15.17 -4.20
CA ILE A 155 5.91 15.04 -4.65
C ILE A 155 5.97 14.75 -6.17
N LEU A 156 5.13 13.85 -6.67
CA LEU A 156 5.08 13.49 -8.10
C LEU A 156 4.59 14.66 -8.97
N ILE A 157 3.48 15.30 -8.59
CA ILE A 157 2.91 16.43 -9.35
C ILE A 157 3.87 17.63 -9.33
N TRP A 158 4.49 17.89 -8.18
CA TRP A 158 5.46 18.97 -8.03
C TRP A 158 6.64 18.83 -8.99
N ASN A 159 7.23 17.65 -9.08
CA ASN A 159 8.38 17.40 -9.95
C ASN A 159 8.03 17.37 -11.45
N ASN A 160 6.77 17.13 -11.81
CA ASN A 160 6.34 16.97 -13.20
C ASN A 160 5.56 18.16 -13.78
N THR A 161 5.06 19.07 -12.96
CA THR A 161 4.32 20.27 -13.38
C THR A 161 5.25 21.47 -13.41
N ARG A 162 5.19 22.38 -14.39
CA ARG A 162 6.04 23.59 -14.42
C ARG A 162 5.41 24.81 -13.74
N ASN A 163 4.09 24.91 -13.76
CA ASN A 163 3.37 26.07 -13.24
C ASN A 163 3.33 26.04 -11.71
N ASN A 164 3.99 27.01 -11.07
CA ASN A 164 4.06 27.13 -9.61
C ASN A 164 2.69 27.36 -8.96
N ILE A 165 1.80 28.12 -9.58
CA ILE A 165 0.45 28.36 -9.06
C ILE A 165 -0.28 27.03 -8.93
N ILE A 166 -0.27 26.21 -9.99
CA ILE A 166 -0.89 24.88 -9.97
C ILE A 166 -0.27 23.99 -8.88
N ARG A 167 1.06 23.99 -8.74
CA ARG A 167 1.76 23.21 -7.70
C ARG A 167 1.29 23.58 -6.29
N PHE A 168 1.31 24.86 -5.96
CA PHE A 168 0.93 25.36 -4.63
C PHE A 168 -0.56 25.18 -4.37
N SER A 169 -1.43 25.46 -5.35
CA SER A 169 -2.88 25.28 -5.20
C SER A 169 -3.26 23.83 -4.95
N ILE A 170 -2.70 22.88 -5.70
CA ILE A 170 -2.99 21.45 -5.50
C ILE A 170 -2.41 20.97 -4.18
N ALA A 171 -1.17 21.32 -3.85
CA ALA A 171 -0.55 20.92 -2.59
C ALA A 171 -1.36 21.47 -1.39
N GLY A 172 -1.75 22.73 -1.44
CA GLY A 172 -2.58 23.36 -0.41
C GLY A 172 -3.93 22.66 -0.26
N ALA A 173 -4.65 22.42 -1.36
CA ALA A 173 -5.93 21.71 -1.32
C ALA A 173 -5.81 20.31 -0.72
N LEU A 174 -4.81 19.52 -1.15
CA LEU A 174 -4.58 18.18 -0.62
C LEU A 174 -4.19 18.19 0.87
N LEU A 175 -3.33 19.12 1.29
CA LEU A 175 -2.94 19.25 2.69
C LEU A 175 -4.12 19.65 3.59
N ILE A 176 -4.99 20.55 3.12
CA ILE A 176 -6.23 20.89 3.82
C ILE A 176 -7.09 19.64 4.03
N MET A 177 -7.25 18.79 3.00
CA MET A 177 -8.00 17.54 3.13
C MET A 177 -7.39 16.59 4.15
N ALA A 178 -6.05 16.47 4.19
CA ALA A 178 -5.38 15.70 5.24
C ALA A 178 -5.66 16.28 6.63
N VAL A 179 -5.50 17.58 6.83
CA VAL A 179 -5.78 18.23 8.12
C VAL A 179 -7.22 17.96 8.55
N VAL A 180 -8.19 18.15 7.66
CA VAL A 180 -9.61 17.86 7.94
C VAL A 180 -9.78 16.39 8.35
N SER A 181 -9.16 15.45 7.63
CA SER A 181 -9.29 14.03 7.97
C SER A 181 -8.67 13.64 9.31
N TRP A 182 -7.61 14.33 9.76
CA TRP A 182 -6.99 14.10 11.08
C TRP A 182 -7.73 14.82 12.21
N VAL A 183 -8.41 15.92 11.93
CA VAL A 183 -9.28 16.60 12.91
C VAL A 183 -10.55 15.77 13.17
N TYR A 184 -11.09 15.14 12.12
CA TYR A 184 -12.29 14.30 12.18
C TYR A 184 -11.94 12.83 11.96
N LEU A 185 -11.12 12.27 12.86
CA LEU A 185 -10.84 10.82 12.86
C LEU A 185 -12.12 10.02 13.10
N ASP A 186 -12.15 8.81 12.56
CA ASP A 186 -13.20 7.85 12.87
C ASP A 186 -13.13 7.39 14.33
N ALA A 187 -14.29 7.05 14.88
CA ALA A 187 -14.43 6.61 16.27
C ALA A 187 -14.40 5.08 16.42
N LEU A 188 -13.92 4.34 15.41
CA LEU A 188 -13.89 2.88 15.48
C LEU A 188 -12.96 2.42 16.61
N PRO A 189 -13.42 1.51 17.49
CA PRO A 189 -12.57 0.95 18.51
C PRO A 189 -11.46 0.09 17.87
N PRO A 190 -10.27 0.06 18.46
CA PRO A 190 -9.18 -0.76 17.96
C PRO A 190 -9.49 -2.24 18.20
N VAL A 191 -9.09 -3.08 17.24
CA VAL A 191 -9.03 -4.53 17.36
C VAL A 191 -7.61 -4.90 17.75
N SER A 192 -7.47 -5.57 18.90
CA SER A 192 -6.17 -5.84 19.52
C SER A 192 -5.14 -6.48 18.58
N TYR A 193 -5.58 -7.41 17.72
CA TYR A 193 -4.72 -8.14 16.79
C TYR A 193 -4.59 -7.49 15.40
N VAL A 194 -5.12 -6.29 15.19
CA VAL A 194 -5.04 -5.54 13.93
C VAL A 194 -4.28 -4.23 14.15
N GLU A 195 -4.80 -3.36 15.03
CA GLU A 195 -4.23 -2.05 15.33
C GLU A 195 -3.20 -2.13 16.48
N GLU A 196 -3.41 -2.98 17.48
CA GLU A 196 -2.56 -3.04 18.69
C GLU A 196 -1.63 -4.26 18.72
N ILE A 197 -1.36 -4.88 17.56
CA ILE A 197 -0.60 -6.13 17.48
C ILE A 197 0.83 -5.99 18.03
N LEU A 198 1.42 -4.79 17.99
CA LEU A 198 2.72 -4.52 18.62
C LEU A 198 2.64 -4.51 20.16
N SER A 199 1.52 -4.05 20.72
CA SER A 199 1.25 -4.15 22.16
C SER A 199 1.08 -5.61 22.58
N LEU A 200 0.35 -6.42 21.78
CA LEU A 200 0.27 -7.87 21.99
C LEU A 200 1.64 -8.55 21.89
N ALA A 201 2.48 -8.13 20.94
CA ALA A 201 3.85 -8.63 20.82
C ALA A 201 4.68 -8.28 22.06
N ALA A 202 4.56 -7.06 22.60
CA ALA A 202 5.22 -6.65 23.83
C ALA A 202 4.77 -7.48 25.04
N ASN A 203 3.47 -7.75 25.17
CA ASN A 203 2.91 -8.62 26.21
C ASN A 203 3.41 -10.08 26.12
N THR A 204 3.81 -10.52 24.92
CA THR A 204 4.42 -11.84 24.70
C THR A 204 5.90 -11.85 25.09
N GLY A 205 6.56 -10.69 25.07
CA GLY A 205 7.94 -10.50 25.50
C GLY A 205 8.67 -9.46 24.66
N ILE A 206 9.70 -8.82 25.25
CA ILE A 206 10.45 -7.74 24.61
C ILE A 206 11.09 -8.14 23.27
N ILE A 207 11.48 -9.41 23.13
CA ILE A 207 12.07 -9.95 21.90
C ILE A 207 11.06 -9.89 20.74
N TRP A 208 9.79 -10.26 20.99
CA TRP A 208 8.74 -10.21 19.97
C TRP A 208 8.43 -8.78 19.54
N PHE A 209 8.40 -7.85 20.50
CA PHE A 209 8.26 -6.43 20.20
C PHE A 209 9.39 -5.90 19.31
N VAL A 210 10.64 -6.15 19.70
CA VAL A 210 11.83 -5.69 18.95
C VAL A 210 11.88 -6.30 17.55
N LEU A 211 11.68 -7.62 17.43
CA LEU A 211 11.61 -8.29 16.13
C LEU A 211 10.46 -7.73 15.28
N GLY A 212 9.32 -7.46 15.91
CA GLY A 212 8.17 -6.85 15.27
C GLY A 212 8.52 -5.49 14.67
N VAL A 213 9.02 -4.56 15.48
CA VAL A 213 9.42 -3.22 15.02
C VAL A 213 10.45 -3.29 13.90
N ILE A 214 11.50 -4.12 14.04
CA ILE A 214 12.53 -4.30 13.01
C ILE A 214 11.89 -4.80 11.70
N SER A 215 11.00 -5.79 11.78
CA SER A 215 10.33 -6.37 10.61
C SER A 215 9.47 -5.35 9.85
N LEU A 216 8.82 -4.42 10.56
CA LEU A 216 8.03 -3.34 9.97
C LEU A 216 8.91 -2.27 9.32
N ILE A 217 10.02 -1.89 9.97
CA ILE A 217 10.99 -0.92 9.42
C ILE A 217 11.58 -1.41 8.09
N ILE A 218 11.74 -2.72 7.91
CA ILE A 218 12.26 -3.32 6.68
C ILE A 218 11.33 -3.09 5.48
N LEU A 219 10.01 -2.96 5.68
CA LEU A 219 9.02 -2.87 4.59
C LEU A 219 9.27 -1.74 3.58
N PRO A 220 9.51 -0.47 3.98
CA PRO A 220 9.79 0.62 3.04
C PRO A 220 11.21 0.61 2.45
N LEU A 221 12.20 -0.06 3.07
CA LEU A 221 13.61 0.03 2.68
C LEU A 221 13.90 -0.34 1.21
N PRO A 222 13.30 -1.40 0.62
CA PRO A 222 13.52 -1.76 -0.78
C PRO A 222 13.25 -0.60 -1.74
N PHE A 223 12.21 0.18 -1.44
CA PHE A 223 11.73 1.28 -2.26
C PHE A 223 12.61 2.54 -2.15
N ILE A 224 13.29 2.71 -1.03
CA ILE A 224 14.09 3.90 -0.72
C ILE A 224 15.57 3.70 -1.05
N ILE A 225 16.14 2.57 -0.62
CA ILE A 225 17.58 2.28 -0.68
C ILE A 225 17.96 1.65 -2.02
N PHE A 226 17.07 0.83 -2.59
CA PHE A 226 17.35 0.13 -3.84
C PHE A 226 16.46 0.57 -5.03
N PRO A 227 16.27 1.88 -5.27
CA PRO A 227 15.45 2.34 -6.38
C PRO A 227 16.16 2.15 -7.72
N GLN A 228 15.38 1.95 -8.78
CA GLN A 228 15.91 1.86 -10.15
C GLN A 228 16.17 3.24 -10.75
N LYS A 229 17.20 3.37 -11.61
CA LYS A 229 17.70 4.69 -12.09
C LYS A 229 16.62 5.57 -12.75
N ASN A 230 15.71 4.97 -13.52
CA ASN A 230 14.69 5.70 -14.28
C ASN A 230 13.35 5.84 -13.53
N SER A 231 13.18 5.14 -12.41
CA SER A 231 11.97 5.11 -11.60
C SER A 231 12.28 5.50 -10.13
N LYS A 232 13.38 6.24 -9.91
CA LYS A 232 13.84 6.63 -8.56
C LYS A 232 12.78 7.37 -7.76
N LEU A 233 12.13 8.34 -8.40
CA LEU A 233 11.14 9.18 -7.74
C LEU A 233 9.92 8.37 -7.30
N ILE A 234 9.30 7.62 -8.22
CA ILE A 234 8.13 6.78 -7.93
C ILE A 234 8.47 5.68 -6.92
N SER A 235 9.65 5.06 -7.01
CA SER A 235 10.11 4.09 -6.00
C SER A 235 10.12 4.73 -4.61
N ARG A 236 10.76 5.88 -4.44
CA ARG A 236 10.78 6.58 -3.14
C ARG A 236 9.39 7.02 -2.68
N CYS A 237 8.52 7.45 -3.59
CA CYS A 237 7.13 7.81 -3.30
C CYS A 237 6.34 6.63 -2.72
N ILE A 238 6.53 5.42 -3.25
CA ILE A 238 5.94 4.20 -2.68
C ILE A 238 6.56 3.86 -1.31
N GLY A 239 7.86 4.08 -1.13
CA GLY A 239 8.49 3.96 0.18
C GLY A 239 7.90 4.92 1.21
N ILE A 240 7.69 6.18 0.82
CA ILE A 240 7.04 7.22 1.64
C ILE A 240 5.60 6.83 1.98
N TYR A 241 4.83 6.29 1.03
CA TYR A 241 3.49 5.74 1.30
C TYR A 241 3.53 4.73 2.44
N PHE A 242 4.44 3.75 2.39
CA PHE A 242 4.57 2.73 3.45
C PHE A 242 5.07 3.30 4.78
N ILE A 243 5.96 4.31 4.76
CA ILE A 243 6.40 5.00 5.98
C ILE A 243 5.22 5.72 6.63
N ILE A 244 4.41 6.45 5.85
CA ILE A 244 3.30 7.23 6.38
C ILE A 244 2.27 6.30 7.03
N ILE A 245 1.86 5.20 6.38
CA ILE A 245 0.89 4.29 7.00
C ILE A 245 1.44 3.69 8.31
N LEU A 246 2.75 3.39 8.38
CA LEU A 246 3.38 2.89 9.60
C LEU A 246 3.38 3.94 10.71
N ILE A 247 3.76 5.18 10.40
CA ILE A 247 3.76 6.29 11.37
C ILE A 247 2.33 6.61 11.83
N SER A 248 1.35 6.59 10.92
CA SER A 248 -0.05 6.89 11.24
C SER A 248 -0.62 5.97 12.32
N THR A 249 -0.16 4.72 12.41
CA THR A 249 -0.61 3.76 13.45
C THR A 249 -0.33 4.23 14.88
N GLN A 250 0.56 5.21 15.07
CA GLN A 250 0.86 5.78 16.39
C GLN A 250 -0.11 6.88 16.83
N PHE A 251 -0.93 7.39 15.90
CA PHE A 251 -1.80 8.55 16.12
C PHE A 251 -3.29 8.24 15.97
N GLY A 252 -3.64 7.06 15.45
CA GLY A 252 -5.03 6.63 15.31
C GLY A 252 -5.13 5.11 15.17
N ASN A 253 -6.36 4.60 15.27
CA ASN A 253 -6.67 3.17 15.21
C ASN A 253 -6.59 2.66 13.76
N PHE A 254 -5.38 2.62 13.22
CA PHE A 254 -5.11 2.16 11.86
C PHE A 254 -4.41 0.80 11.87
N PRO A 255 -4.78 -0.12 10.96
CA PRO A 255 -4.16 -1.44 10.89
C PRO A 255 -2.65 -1.38 10.72
N ILE A 256 -1.90 -2.12 11.55
CA ILE A 256 -0.46 -2.27 11.38
C ILE A 256 -0.20 -3.14 10.16
N PRO A 257 0.39 -2.62 9.07
CA PRO A 257 0.45 -3.31 7.79
C PRO A 257 1.27 -4.61 7.89
N LEU A 258 0.73 -5.67 7.29
CA LEU A 258 1.29 -7.04 7.20
C LEU A 258 1.35 -7.81 8.53
N MET A 259 1.60 -7.13 9.65
CA MET A 259 1.69 -7.77 10.96
C MET A 259 0.32 -7.96 11.60
N GLY A 260 -0.51 -6.92 11.61
CA GLY A 260 -1.89 -7.02 12.05
C GLY A 260 -2.70 -7.92 11.12
N TYR A 261 -3.82 -8.44 11.60
CA TYR A 261 -4.76 -9.13 10.72
C TYR A 261 -5.24 -8.21 9.60
N GLY A 262 -5.15 -8.71 8.36
CA GLY A 262 -5.59 -7.95 7.20
C GLY A 262 -5.00 -8.49 5.91
N ILE A 263 -5.85 -9.10 5.08
CA ILE A 263 -5.46 -9.59 3.75
C ILE A 263 -5.02 -8.43 2.84
N SER A 264 -5.72 -7.30 2.91
CA SER A 264 -5.57 -6.21 1.97
C SER A 264 -4.20 -5.51 2.00
N PRO A 265 -3.62 -5.15 3.17
CA PRO A 265 -2.25 -4.62 3.22
C PRO A 265 -1.20 -5.57 2.64
N ILE A 266 -1.36 -6.89 2.86
CA ILE A 266 -0.45 -7.92 2.31
C ILE A 266 -0.50 -7.89 0.79
N ILE A 267 -1.70 -7.88 0.19
CA ILE A 267 -1.89 -7.80 -1.27
C ILE A 267 -1.29 -6.51 -1.82
N GLY A 268 -1.61 -5.36 -1.21
CA GLY A 268 -1.11 -4.05 -1.63
C GLY A 268 0.42 -3.97 -1.63
N TYR A 269 1.05 -4.50 -0.57
CA TYR A 269 2.51 -4.59 -0.49
C TYR A 269 3.09 -5.49 -1.58
N PHE A 270 2.52 -6.69 -1.80
CA PHE A 270 2.97 -7.57 -2.86
C PHE A 270 2.89 -6.91 -4.23
N ILE A 271 1.83 -6.16 -4.54
CA ILE A 271 1.73 -5.43 -5.80
C ILE A 271 2.88 -4.42 -5.95
N ALA A 272 3.14 -3.62 -4.92
CA ALA A 272 4.18 -2.61 -4.91
C ALA A 272 5.59 -3.22 -5.08
N ILE A 273 5.93 -4.22 -4.27
CA ILE A 273 7.27 -4.82 -4.30
C ILE A 273 7.50 -5.63 -5.58
N THR A 274 6.45 -6.27 -6.12
CA THR A 274 6.50 -6.97 -7.41
C THR A 274 6.81 -5.99 -8.54
N TRP A 275 6.16 -4.83 -8.55
CA TRP A 275 6.44 -3.78 -9.53
C TRP A 275 7.91 -3.34 -9.46
N LEU A 276 8.43 -3.08 -8.25
CA LEU A 276 9.82 -2.67 -8.06
C LEU A 276 10.81 -3.74 -8.57
N VAL A 277 10.61 -5.00 -8.19
CA VAL A 277 11.49 -6.11 -8.57
C VAL A 277 11.44 -6.38 -10.07
N LYS A 278 10.24 -6.34 -10.66
CA LYS A 278 10.05 -6.56 -12.09
C LYS A 278 10.73 -5.47 -12.94
N ASP A 279 10.66 -4.22 -12.51
CA ASP A 279 11.38 -3.11 -13.15
C ASP A 279 12.90 -3.38 -13.16
N LYS A 280 13.46 -3.98 -12.09
CA LYS A 280 14.87 -4.40 -12.05
C LYS A 280 15.18 -5.52 -13.05
N VAL A 281 14.33 -6.54 -13.14
CA VAL A 281 14.53 -7.71 -14.01
C VAL A 281 14.48 -7.30 -15.49
N LYS A 282 13.54 -6.42 -15.86
CA LYS A 282 13.39 -5.94 -17.24
C LYS A 282 14.68 -5.33 -17.79
N LYS A 283 15.32 -4.45 -17.02
CA LYS A 283 16.57 -3.79 -17.44
C LYS A 283 17.73 -4.77 -17.54
N LYS A 284 17.83 -5.74 -16.63
CA LYS A 284 18.91 -6.75 -16.66
C LYS A 284 18.86 -7.62 -17.91
N ASN A 285 17.67 -7.85 -18.47
CA ASN A 285 17.48 -8.59 -19.71
C ASN A 285 17.68 -7.74 -20.98
N GLN A 286 17.82 -6.41 -20.87
CA GLN A 286 18.14 -5.52 -22.00
C GLN A 286 19.66 -5.30 -22.17
N ILE A 287 20.46 -5.63 -21.15
CA ILE A 287 21.94 -5.48 -21.14
C ILE A 287 22.62 -6.79 -21.57
N LYS A 288 21.85 -7.84 -21.89
CA LYS A 288 22.32 -9.13 -22.38
C LYS A 288 21.81 -9.35 -23.79
#